data_AF-D8TBZ5-F1
#
_entry.id   AF-D8TBZ5-F1
#
_cell.length_a   1.000
_cell.length_b   1.000
_cell.length_c   1.000
_cell.angle_alpha   90.00
_cell.angle_beta   90.00
_cell.angle_gamma   90.00
#
_symmetry.space_group_name_H-M   'P 1'
#
loop_
_entity.id
_entity.type
_entity.pdbx_description
1 polymer ?
#
loop_
_entity_poly.entity_id
_entity_poly.type
_entity_poly.pdbx_seq_one_letter_code
_entity_poly.pdbx_strand_id
1 'polypeptide(L)'
;DATSEDIRKAYYSCMKECHPDLIGDDSGATNFCMFVNEVYEVLSDPEQRMVYDEINGYALTSKNPFLSVTCTKDRVFVDEVSCIGCKNCVNTAPCTFAIEEEHGRARVVSQSGDASLSQIAIESCPVDCIHWVSAPQLALLEDEMRRVERVSVGVMLSGMGYQSADVFATASTRWEKKQAKARVLSLQFVQMS
;
A
#
# COMPACT_ATOMS: atom_id res chain seq x y z
N ASP A 1 -0.46 -3.10 17.03
CA ASP A 1 -1.11 -4.04 16.11
C ASP A 1 -2.52 -4.34 16.57
N ALA A 2 -3.39 -4.75 15.65
CA ALA A 2 -4.77 -5.12 15.97
C ALA A 2 -4.82 -6.49 16.64
N THR A 3 -5.61 -6.63 17.70
CA THR A 3 -5.89 -7.91 18.35
C THR A 3 -6.91 -8.73 17.54
N SER A 4 -7.07 -10.02 17.85
CA SER A 4 -8.11 -10.84 17.21
C SER A 4 -9.52 -10.30 17.49
N GLU A 5 -9.74 -9.65 18.63
CA GLU A 5 -11.01 -8.99 18.95
C GLU A 5 -11.23 -7.75 18.07
N ASP A 6 -10.20 -6.95 17.83
CA ASP A 6 -10.26 -5.80 16.93
C ASP A 6 -10.58 -6.22 15.49
N ILE A 7 -9.95 -7.30 15.00
CA ILE A 7 -10.18 -7.85 13.66
C ILE A 7 -11.63 -8.32 13.53
N ARG A 8 -12.12 -9.09 14.52
CA ARG A 8 -13.50 -9.56 14.55
C ARG A 8 -14.49 -8.39 14.60
N LYS A 9 -14.21 -7.35 15.39
CA LYS A 9 -15.04 -6.15 15.49
C LYS A 9 -15.09 -5.38 14.17
N ALA A 10 -13.95 -5.21 13.51
CA ALA A 10 -13.85 -4.55 12.21
C ALA A 10 -14.63 -5.32 11.14
N TYR A 11 -14.50 -6.65 11.10
CA TYR A 11 -15.26 -7.52 10.22
C TYR A 11 -16.78 -7.30 10.33
N TYR A 12 -17.32 -7.37 11.55
CA TYR A 12 -18.76 -7.15 11.76
C TYR A 12 -19.20 -5.71 11.44
N SER A 13 -18.31 -4.73 11.59
CA SER A 13 -18.59 -3.36 11.17
C SER A 13 -18.75 -3.27 9.65
N CYS A 14 -17.79 -3.81 8.89
CA CYS A 14 -17.83 -3.83 7.43
C CYS A 14 -19.03 -4.64 6.90
N MET A 15 -19.33 -5.79 7.50
CA MET A 15 -20.46 -6.63 7.06
C MET A 15 -21.80 -5.90 7.19
N LYS A 16 -21.99 -5.07 8.23
CA LYS A 16 -23.22 -4.26 8.34
C LYS A 16 -23.39 -3.26 7.21
N GLU A 17 -22.30 -2.84 6.58
CA GLU A 17 -22.28 -1.88 5.48
C GLU A 17 -22.38 -2.53 4.11
N CYS A 18 -22.43 -3.87 4.02
CA CYS A 18 -22.50 -4.57 2.73
C CYS A 18 -23.49 -5.73 2.66
N HIS A 19 -24.03 -6.19 3.80
CA HIS A 19 -24.84 -7.41 3.82
C HIS A 19 -26.09 -7.24 2.94
N PRO A 20 -26.40 -8.20 2.04
CA PRO A 20 -27.53 -8.09 1.12
C PRO A 20 -28.87 -7.92 1.85
N ASP A 21 -29.03 -8.52 3.04
CA ASP A 21 -30.24 -8.33 3.86
C ASP A 21 -30.47 -6.88 4.33
N LEU A 22 -29.43 -6.04 4.37
CA LEU A 22 -29.51 -4.64 4.82
C LEU A 22 -29.59 -3.65 3.66
N ILE A 23 -28.97 -3.97 2.52
CA ILE A 23 -28.76 -3.04 1.40
C ILE A 23 -29.55 -3.45 0.15
N GLY A 24 -30.07 -4.68 0.11
CA GLY A 24 -30.69 -5.28 -1.06
C GLY A 24 -29.67 -5.98 -1.97
N ASP A 25 -30.17 -6.56 -3.05
CA ASP A 25 -29.38 -7.31 -4.03
C ASP A 25 -28.64 -6.35 -4.98
N ASP A 26 -27.64 -5.65 -4.44
CA ASP A 26 -26.69 -4.86 -5.22
C ASP A 26 -25.42 -5.66 -5.50
N SER A 27 -25.03 -5.74 -6.79
CA SER A 27 -23.85 -6.49 -7.22
C SER A 27 -22.54 -5.91 -6.65
N GLY A 28 -22.48 -4.60 -6.39
CA GLY A 28 -21.32 -3.93 -5.80
C GLY A 28 -21.17 -4.29 -4.32
N ALA A 29 -22.27 -4.19 -3.55
CA ALA A 29 -22.32 -4.60 -2.15
C ALA A 29 -21.96 -6.08 -1.96
N THR A 30 -22.44 -6.95 -2.85
CA THR A 30 -22.13 -8.39 -2.84
C THR A 30 -20.64 -8.64 -3.03
N ASN A 31 -20.01 -8.01 -4.03
CA ASN A 31 -18.58 -8.16 -4.29
C ASN A 31 -17.73 -7.67 -3.12
N PHE A 32 -18.10 -6.53 -2.52
CA PHE A 32 -17.40 -6.03 -1.33
C PHE A 32 -17.55 -6.94 -0.12
N CYS A 33 -18.73 -7.53 0.10
CA CYS A 33 -18.96 -8.51 1.15
C CYS A 33 -18.15 -9.79 0.96
N MET A 34 -18.03 -10.29 -0.28
CA MET A 34 -17.14 -11.41 -0.61
C MET A 34 -15.69 -11.08 -0.26
N PHE A 35 -15.22 -9.90 -0.66
CA PHE A 35 -13.88 -9.42 -0.34
C PHE A 35 -13.63 -9.31 1.18
N VAL A 36 -14.59 -8.77 1.95
CA VAL A 36 -14.49 -8.67 3.42
C VAL A 36 -14.37 -10.05 4.07
N ASN A 37 -15.10 -11.06 3.56
CA ASN A 37 -14.99 -12.43 4.05
C ASN A 37 -13.61 -13.03 3.76
N GLU A 38 -13.08 -12.88 2.54
CA GLU A 38 -11.74 -13.36 2.17
C GLU A 38 -10.65 -12.74 3.05
N VAL A 39 -10.73 -11.42 3.29
CA VAL A 39 -9.80 -10.74 4.19
C VAL A 39 -9.91 -11.28 5.63
N TYR A 40 -11.12 -11.51 6.12
CA TYR A 40 -11.31 -12.05 7.46
C TYR A 40 -10.79 -13.48 7.60
N GLU A 41 -10.96 -14.33 6.59
CA GLU A 41 -10.42 -15.69 6.58
C GLU A 41 -8.90 -15.70 6.81
N VAL A 42 -8.18 -14.85 6.08
CA VAL A 42 -6.72 -14.72 6.22
C VAL A 42 -6.31 -14.11 7.56
N LEU A 43 -7.00 -13.04 8.01
CA LEU A 43 -6.58 -12.31 9.20
C LEU A 43 -7.04 -12.94 10.52
N SER A 44 -8.06 -13.79 10.50
CA SER A 44 -8.57 -14.48 11.69
C SER A 44 -7.78 -15.73 12.04
N ASP A 45 -7.19 -16.40 11.04
CA ASP A 45 -6.31 -17.55 11.23
C ASP A 45 -4.87 -17.10 11.61
N PRO A 46 -4.31 -17.56 12.74
CA PRO A 46 -2.97 -17.13 13.18
C PRO A 46 -1.84 -17.49 12.21
N GLU A 47 -1.92 -18.63 11.53
CA GLU A 47 -0.86 -19.10 10.62
C GLU A 47 -0.91 -18.30 9.31
N GLN A 48 -2.11 -18.12 8.74
CA GLN A 48 -2.29 -17.30 7.54
C GLN A 48 -1.94 -15.83 7.79
N ARG A 49 -2.32 -15.31 8.97
CA ARG A 49 -1.94 -13.96 9.39
C ARG A 49 -0.44 -13.79 9.54
N MET A 50 0.27 -14.80 10.07
CA MET A 50 1.73 -14.76 10.17
C MET A 50 2.38 -14.65 8.79
N VAL A 51 1.92 -15.43 7.81
CA VAL A 51 2.39 -15.36 6.42
C VAL A 51 2.07 -14.00 5.80
N TYR A 52 0.86 -13.49 6.03
CA TYR A 52 0.46 -12.14 5.59
C TYR A 52 1.40 -11.07 6.17
N ASP A 53 1.65 -11.11 7.47
CA ASP A 53 2.51 -10.14 8.15
C ASP A 53 3.96 -10.24 7.64
N GLU A 54 4.46 -11.43 7.32
CA GLU A 54 5.79 -11.61 6.74
C GLU A 54 5.89 -11.01 5.34
N ILE A 55 4.95 -11.35 4.44
CA ILE A 55 4.93 -10.87 3.05
C ILE A 55 4.83 -9.35 2.98
N ASN A 56 4.07 -8.74 3.89
CA ASN A 56 3.85 -7.29 3.91
C ASN A 56 4.86 -6.53 4.79
N GLY A 57 5.85 -7.22 5.36
CA GLY A 57 6.90 -6.60 6.19
C GLY A 57 6.43 -6.14 7.57
N TYR A 58 5.30 -6.66 8.05
CA TYR A 58 4.76 -6.40 9.39
C TYR A 58 5.25 -7.39 10.46
N ALA A 59 5.89 -8.49 10.07
CA ALA A 59 6.40 -9.46 11.04
C ALA A 59 7.50 -8.84 11.94
N LEU A 60 7.50 -9.20 13.23
CA LEU A 60 8.47 -8.68 14.22
C LEU A 60 9.92 -9.05 13.90
N THR A 61 10.10 -10.18 13.21
CA THR A 61 11.38 -10.72 12.76
C THR A 61 11.86 -10.09 11.45
N SER A 62 11.00 -9.37 10.72
CA SER A 62 11.37 -8.73 9.47
C SER A 62 12.48 -7.71 9.68
N LYS A 63 13.45 -7.69 8.76
CA LYS A 63 14.43 -6.60 8.60
C LYS A 63 13.77 -5.44 7.86
N ASN A 64 14.31 -4.23 8.03
CA ASN A 64 13.80 -3.05 7.34
C ASN A 64 13.80 -3.29 5.83
N PRO A 65 12.63 -3.34 5.16
CA PRO A 65 12.56 -3.64 3.73
C PRO A 65 13.24 -2.59 2.85
N PHE A 66 13.41 -1.37 3.34
CA PHE A 66 14.05 -0.26 2.62
C PHE A 66 15.58 -0.31 2.70
N LEU A 67 16.13 -1.03 3.68
CA LEU A 67 17.58 -1.23 3.85
C LEU A 67 18.03 -2.63 3.40
N SER A 68 17.08 -3.55 3.23
CA SER A 68 17.36 -4.92 2.81
C SER A 68 17.51 -5.01 1.30
N VAL A 69 18.61 -5.62 0.85
CA VAL A 69 18.87 -5.93 -0.56
C VAL A 69 18.48 -7.35 -0.95
N THR A 70 17.94 -8.15 -0.01
CA THR A 70 17.69 -9.58 -0.22
C THR A 70 16.33 -9.88 -0.83
N CYS A 71 15.40 -8.93 -0.80
CA CYS A 71 14.05 -9.12 -1.34
C CYS A 71 14.06 -8.84 -2.85
N THR A 72 13.39 -9.70 -3.62
CA THR A 72 13.14 -9.45 -5.03
C THR A 72 12.27 -8.21 -5.19
N LYS A 73 12.61 -7.37 -6.17
CA LYS A 73 11.83 -6.18 -6.52
C LYS A 73 11.06 -6.47 -7.81
N ASP A 74 9.87 -7.00 -7.64
CA ASP A 74 8.99 -7.51 -8.71
C ASP A 74 7.62 -6.81 -8.74
N ARG A 75 7.43 -5.81 -7.88
CA ARG A 75 6.22 -4.98 -7.85
C ARG A 75 6.56 -3.57 -8.33
N VAL A 76 5.61 -2.93 -8.97
CA VAL A 76 5.76 -1.54 -9.42
C VAL A 76 5.01 -0.60 -8.49
N PHE A 77 5.62 0.54 -8.18
CA PHE A 77 5.07 1.60 -7.34
C PHE A 77 5.24 2.95 -8.03
N VAL A 78 4.26 3.85 -7.90
CA VAL A 78 4.35 5.23 -8.36
C VAL A 78 4.39 6.16 -7.16
N ASP A 79 5.44 6.97 -7.03
CA ASP A 79 5.48 8.09 -6.11
C ASP A 79 4.57 9.21 -6.63
N GLU A 80 3.32 9.19 -6.16
CA GLU A 80 2.28 10.15 -6.58
C GLU A 80 2.59 11.58 -6.12
N VAL A 81 3.50 11.78 -5.15
CA VAL A 81 3.89 13.13 -4.69
C VAL A 81 4.81 13.78 -5.72
N SER A 82 5.73 12.99 -6.28
CA SER A 82 6.67 13.42 -7.32
C SER A 82 6.07 13.36 -8.75
N CYS A 83 5.03 12.56 -8.96
CA CYS A 83 4.45 12.35 -10.29
C CYS A 83 3.81 13.61 -10.90
N ILE A 84 4.33 14.14 -12.02
CA ILE A 84 3.78 15.34 -12.66
C ILE A 84 2.60 15.07 -13.63
N GLY A 85 2.01 13.87 -13.63
CA GLY A 85 0.84 13.58 -14.46
C GLY A 85 1.08 13.61 -15.98
N CYS A 86 2.30 13.35 -16.46
CA CYS A 86 2.66 13.42 -17.89
C CYS A 86 1.99 12.36 -18.79
N LYS A 87 1.41 11.31 -18.18
CA LYS A 87 0.69 10.19 -18.84
C LYS A 87 1.54 9.23 -19.68
N ASN A 88 2.87 9.39 -19.74
CA ASN A 88 3.75 8.45 -20.46
C ASN A 88 3.53 6.99 -20.04
N CYS A 89 3.54 6.73 -18.73
CA CYS A 89 3.35 5.38 -18.19
C CYS A 89 2.01 4.76 -18.58
N VAL A 90 0.94 5.55 -18.62
CA VAL A 90 -0.41 5.09 -19.01
C VAL A 90 -0.47 4.78 -20.50
N ASN A 91 0.19 5.59 -21.34
CA ASN A 91 0.27 5.33 -22.78
C ASN A 91 1.11 4.08 -23.09
N THR A 92 2.16 3.82 -22.30
CA THR A 92 3.06 2.68 -22.48
C THR A 92 2.47 1.37 -21.95
N ALA A 93 1.87 1.40 -20.75
CA ALA A 93 1.38 0.21 -20.05
C ALA A 93 0.00 0.49 -19.43
N PRO A 94 -1.07 0.64 -20.23
CA PRO A 94 -2.40 1.02 -19.77
C PRO A 94 -3.07 -0.04 -18.87
N CYS A 95 -2.63 -1.29 -18.95
CA CYS A 95 -3.10 -2.35 -18.05
C CYS A 95 -2.48 -2.26 -16.64
N THR A 96 -1.35 -1.56 -16.51
CA THR A 96 -0.59 -1.42 -15.25
C THR A 96 -0.86 -0.08 -14.58
N PHE A 97 -0.94 1.01 -15.35
CA PHE A 97 -1.05 2.38 -14.83
C PHE A 97 -2.33 3.07 -15.31
N ALA A 98 -2.90 3.91 -14.45
CA ALA A 98 -3.97 4.84 -14.78
C ALA A 98 -3.67 6.24 -14.21
N ILE A 99 -4.39 7.27 -14.70
CA ILE A 99 -4.39 8.60 -14.08
C ILE A 99 -5.56 8.69 -13.12
N GLU A 100 -5.26 9.03 -11.88
CA GLU A 100 -6.22 9.39 -10.84
C GLU A 100 -6.76 10.81 -11.12
N GLU A 101 -8.08 10.98 -11.03
CA GLU A 101 -8.78 12.17 -11.52
C GLU A 101 -8.69 13.39 -10.58
N GLU A 102 -8.67 13.17 -9.26
CA GLU A 102 -8.66 14.20 -8.22
C GLU A 102 -7.38 15.05 -8.28
N HIS A 103 -6.21 14.39 -8.41
CA HIS A 103 -4.91 15.08 -8.37
C HIS A 103 -4.19 15.08 -9.72
N GLY A 104 -4.66 14.30 -10.71
CA GLY A 104 -4.04 14.15 -12.02
C GLY A 104 -2.73 13.36 -11.98
N ARG A 105 -2.54 12.51 -10.96
CA ARG A 105 -1.32 11.71 -10.74
C ARG A 105 -1.46 10.33 -11.36
N ALA A 106 -0.36 9.73 -11.78
CA ALA A 106 -0.37 8.32 -12.17
C ALA A 106 -0.48 7.42 -10.93
N ARG A 107 -1.16 6.28 -11.05
CA ARG A 107 -1.26 5.22 -10.04
C ARG A 107 -1.15 3.86 -10.71
N VAL A 108 -0.61 2.89 -9.98
CA VAL A 108 -0.61 1.48 -10.39
C VAL A 108 -1.99 0.90 -10.10
N VAL A 109 -2.67 0.39 -11.12
CA VAL A 109 -3.99 -0.25 -11.01
C VAL A 109 -3.92 -1.78 -11.06
N SER A 110 -2.82 -2.33 -11.57
CA SER A 110 -2.59 -3.77 -11.61
C SER A 110 -1.11 -4.09 -11.50
N GLN A 111 -0.79 -5.05 -10.63
CA GLN A 111 0.55 -5.64 -10.53
C GLN A 111 0.76 -6.81 -11.51
N SER A 112 -0.30 -7.19 -12.24
CA SER A 112 -0.32 -8.37 -13.14
C SER A 112 -0.07 -8.00 -14.60
N GLY A 113 0.35 -6.76 -14.88
CA GLY A 113 0.65 -6.29 -16.22
C GLY A 113 1.95 -6.86 -16.79
N ASP A 114 2.24 -6.51 -18.04
CA ASP A 114 3.50 -6.91 -18.68
C ASP A 114 4.69 -6.18 -18.03
N ALA A 115 5.62 -6.97 -17.48
CA ALA A 115 6.81 -6.45 -16.82
C ALA A 115 7.71 -5.66 -17.78
N SER A 116 7.75 -6.02 -19.07
CA SER A 116 8.54 -5.32 -20.08
C SER A 116 7.98 -3.93 -20.38
N LEU A 117 6.65 -3.80 -20.51
CA LEU A 117 5.99 -2.51 -20.68
C LEU A 117 6.14 -1.65 -19.42
N SER A 118 6.11 -2.27 -18.23
CA SER A 118 6.35 -1.58 -16.96
C SER A 118 7.78 -1.04 -16.87
N GLN A 119 8.78 -1.80 -17.32
CA GLN A 119 10.17 -1.35 -17.41
C GLN A 119 10.30 -0.14 -18.35
N ILE A 120 9.67 -0.19 -19.53
CA ILE A 120 9.69 0.94 -20.48
C ILE A 120 9.01 2.18 -19.88
N ALA A 121 7.90 2.00 -19.16
CA ALA A 121 7.20 3.09 -18.48
C ALA A 121 8.07 3.73 -17.39
N ILE A 122 8.84 2.93 -16.64
CA ILE A 122 9.80 3.41 -15.64
C ILE A 122 10.89 4.25 -16.31
N GLU A 123 11.54 3.72 -17.34
CA GLU A 123 12.65 4.39 -18.04
C GLU A 123 12.23 5.67 -18.79
N SER A 124 10.95 5.77 -19.17
CA SER A 124 10.40 6.92 -19.89
C SER A 124 9.78 7.99 -18.96
N CYS A 125 9.85 7.80 -17.64
CA CYS A 125 9.31 8.75 -16.68
C CYS A 125 10.20 10.00 -16.59
N PRO A 126 9.71 11.21 -16.90
CA PRO A 126 10.54 12.42 -16.93
C PRO A 126 10.96 12.93 -15.54
N VAL A 127 10.39 12.37 -14.47
CA VAL A 127 10.64 12.77 -13.08
C VAL A 127 10.99 11.58 -12.19
N ASP A 128 11.33 10.44 -12.80
CA ASP A 128 11.76 9.21 -12.11
C ASP A 128 10.85 8.76 -10.95
N CYS A 129 9.54 9.00 -11.07
CA CYS A 129 8.57 8.73 -9.98
C CYS A 129 8.00 7.30 -9.99
N ILE A 130 8.58 6.38 -10.75
CA ILE A 130 8.10 4.99 -10.87
C ILE A 130 9.24 4.06 -10.47
N HIS A 131 8.95 3.11 -9.58
CA HIS A 131 9.96 2.31 -8.92
C HIS A 131 9.60 0.83 -8.90
N TRP A 132 10.59 -0.03 -9.17
CA TRP A 132 10.52 -1.43 -8.75
C TRP A 132 10.75 -1.54 -7.25
N VAL A 133 9.84 -2.22 -6.57
CA VAL A 133 9.82 -2.41 -5.12
C VAL A 133 9.51 -3.86 -4.79
N SER A 134 9.89 -4.31 -3.60
CA SER A 134 9.48 -5.62 -3.09
C SER A 134 8.04 -5.58 -2.55
N ALA A 135 7.39 -6.74 -2.38
CA ALA A 135 6.05 -6.81 -1.79
C ALA A 135 5.95 -6.11 -0.41
N PRO A 136 6.90 -6.28 0.54
CA PRO A 136 6.90 -5.51 1.78
C PRO A 136 7.03 -4.00 1.57
N GLN A 137 7.89 -3.57 0.64
CA GLN A 137 8.06 -2.15 0.34
C GLN A 137 6.76 -1.55 -0.22
N LEU A 138 6.10 -2.26 -1.16
CA LEU A 138 4.84 -1.82 -1.74
C LEU A 138 3.78 -1.58 -0.65
N ALA A 139 3.55 -2.55 0.23
CA ALA A 139 2.55 -2.44 1.29
C ALA A 139 2.80 -1.24 2.21
N LEU A 140 4.07 -1.00 2.58
CA LEU A 140 4.46 0.12 3.44
C LEU A 140 4.37 1.46 2.74
N LEU A 141 4.74 1.53 1.46
CA LEU A 141 4.63 2.73 0.63
C LEU A 141 3.16 3.08 0.37
N GLU A 142 2.30 2.11 0.13
CA GLU A 142 0.86 2.36 -0.03
C GLU A 142 0.21 2.89 1.26
N ASP A 143 0.56 2.37 2.44
CA ASP A 143 0.09 2.95 3.71
C ASP A 143 0.62 4.39 3.91
N GLU A 144 1.88 4.64 3.53
CA GLU A 144 2.43 6.00 3.57
C GLU A 144 1.66 6.95 2.64
N MET A 145 1.41 6.52 1.40
CA MET A 145 0.67 7.30 0.42
C MET A 145 -0.77 7.61 0.84
N ARG A 146 -1.42 6.78 1.66
CA ARG A 146 -2.76 7.12 2.22
C ARG A 146 -2.72 8.31 3.17
N ARG A 147 -1.56 8.66 3.72
CA ARG A 147 -1.39 9.69 4.75
C ARG A 147 -0.77 10.97 4.20
N VAL A 148 -0.06 10.87 3.09
CA VAL A 148 0.55 12.03 2.44
C VAL A 148 -0.54 12.87 1.78
N GLU A 149 -0.61 14.14 2.17
CA GLU A 149 -1.43 15.14 1.49
C GLU A 149 -0.88 15.35 0.09
N ARG A 150 -1.79 15.42 -0.89
CA ARG A 150 -1.43 15.64 -2.29
C ARG A 150 -1.91 17.01 -2.70
N VAL A 151 -1.08 17.67 -3.49
CA VAL A 151 -1.51 18.84 -4.25
C VAL A 151 -1.76 18.44 -5.69
N SER A 152 -2.77 19.05 -6.32
CA SER A 152 -3.03 18.83 -7.75
C SER A 152 -1.81 19.22 -8.57
N VAL A 153 -1.60 18.51 -9.70
CA VAL A 153 -0.47 18.79 -10.60
C VAL A 153 -0.47 20.26 -11.08
N GLY A 154 -1.65 20.84 -11.31
CA GLY A 154 -1.78 22.24 -11.70
C GLY A 154 -1.23 23.22 -10.65
N VAL A 155 -1.48 22.95 -9.36
CA VAL A 155 -0.92 23.76 -8.26
C VAL A 155 0.57 23.50 -8.10
N MET A 156 1.02 22.24 -8.20
CA MET A 156 2.44 21.88 -8.10
C MET A 156 3.31 22.61 -9.14
N LEU A 157 2.85 22.67 -10.39
CA LEU A 157 3.59 23.30 -11.49
C LEU A 157 3.56 24.84 -11.45
N SER A 158 2.71 25.44 -10.62
CA SER A 158 2.62 26.91 -10.47
C SER A 158 3.80 27.53 -9.72
N GLY A 159 4.73 26.72 -9.22
CA GLY A 159 5.95 27.19 -8.53
C GLY A 159 5.71 27.71 -7.12
N MET A 160 4.50 27.56 -6.58
CA MET A 160 4.18 27.89 -5.18
C MET A 160 4.71 26.81 -4.22
N GLY A 161 6.04 26.71 -4.10
CA GLY A 161 6.75 26.22 -2.91
C GLY A 161 6.38 24.88 -2.30
N TYR A 162 5.79 23.93 -3.03
CA TYR A 162 5.47 22.62 -2.50
C TYR A 162 6.73 21.75 -2.39
N GLN A 163 7.15 21.43 -1.16
CA GLN A 163 8.21 20.44 -0.94
C GLN A 163 7.60 19.04 -1.02
N SER A 164 8.01 18.27 -2.04
CA SER A 164 7.67 16.85 -2.13
C SER A 164 8.28 16.10 -0.95
N ALA A 165 7.47 15.38 -0.19
CA ALA A 165 7.95 14.52 0.88
C ALA A 165 8.66 13.30 0.27
N ASP A 166 9.84 12.94 0.80
CA ASP A 166 10.47 11.67 0.46
C ASP A 166 9.67 10.51 1.10
N VAL A 167 8.82 9.90 0.28
CA VAL A 167 7.91 8.83 0.69
C VAL A 167 8.69 7.61 1.19
N PHE A 168 9.83 7.29 0.58
CA PHE A 168 10.66 6.14 0.95
C PHE A 168 11.32 6.35 2.31
N ALA A 169 11.92 7.51 2.54
CA ALA A 169 12.52 7.84 3.84
C ALA A 169 11.46 7.88 4.95
N THR A 170 10.27 8.41 4.63
CA THR A 170 9.16 8.49 5.58
C THR A 170 8.63 7.10 5.94
N ALA A 171 8.37 6.25 4.94
CA ALA A 171 7.91 4.87 5.14
C ALA A 171 8.94 4.04 5.94
N SER A 172 10.23 4.17 5.61
CA SER A 172 11.32 3.50 6.33
C SER A 172 11.37 3.92 7.81
N THR A 173 11.34 5.24 8.08
CA THR A 173 11.35 5.77 9.44
C THR A 173 10.14 5.32 10.24
N ARG A 174 8.95 5.26 9.62
CA ARG A 174 7.73 4.79 10.30
C ARG A 174 7.78 3.30 10.59
N TRP A 175 8.28 2.50 9.66
CA TRP A 175 8.49 1.08 9.89
C TRP A 175 9.41 0.85 11.09
N GLU A 176 10.53 1.57 11.18
CA GLU A 176 11.46 1.46 12.31
C GLU A 176 10.81 1.83 13.63
N LYS A 177 10.05 2.93 13.67
CA LYS A 177 9.29 3.34 14.86
C LYS A 177 8.24 2.30 15.27
N LYS A 178 7.55 1.68 14.30
CA LYS A 178 6.56 0.61 14.55
C LYS A 178 7.24 -0.61 15.17
N GLN A 179 8.33 -1.08 14.56
CA GLN A 179 9.07 -2.25 15.04
C GLN A 179 9.72 -2.02 16.40
N ALA A 180 10.25 -0.82 16.67
CA ALA A 180 10.79 -0.48 17.98
C ALA A 180 9.72 -0.57 19.07
N LYS A 181 8.52 -0.01 18.83
CA LYS A 181 7.39 -0.11 19.77
C LYS A 181 6.96 -1.55 19.99
N ALA A 182 6.85 -2.33 18.92
CA ALA A 182 6.40 -3.72 19.00
C ALA A 182 7.41 -4.62 19.76
N ARG A 183 8.71 -4.40 19.55
CA ARG A 183 9.79 -5.08 20.32
C ARG A 183 9.78 -4.73 21.80
N VAL A 184 9.50 -3.46 22.14
CA VAL A 184 9.37 -3.04 23.55
C VAL A 184 8.18 -3.74 24.21
N LEU A 185 7.02 -3.78 23.53
CA LEU A 185 5.82 -4.48 24.03
C LEU A 185 6.08 -5.98 24.19
N SER A 186 6.75 -6.62 23.24
CA SER A 186 7.07 -8.05 23.34
C SER A 186 8.01 -8.36 24.52
N LEU A 187 9.00 -7.48 24.77
CA LEU A 187 9.90 -7.64 25.92
C LEU A 187 9.18 -7.48 27.26
N GLN A 188 8.23 -6.54 27.35
CA GLN A 188 7.43 -6.35 28.56
C GLN A 188 6.56 -7.59 28.87
N PHE A 189 5.96 -8.21 27.85
CA PHE A 189 5.20 -9.44 28.02
C PHE A 189 6.06 -10.61 28.51
N VAL A 190 7.27 -10.78 27.97
CA VAL A 190 8.22 -11.83 28.41
C VAL A 190 8.66 -11.61 29.87
N GLN A 191 8.81 -10.36 30.31
CA GLN A 191 9.18 -10.05 31.71
C GLN A 191 8.02 -10.26 32.71
N MET A 192 6.77 -10.34 32.23
CA MET A 192 5.57 -10.54 33.05
C MET A 192 5.07 -12.00 33.07
N SER A 193 5.72 -12.89 32.31
CA SER A 193 5.38 -14.32 32.18
C SER A 193 6.32 -15.17 33.03
#